data_AF-A0A1H0TF20-F1
#
_entry.id   AF-A0A1H0TF20-F1
#
_cell.length_a   1.000
_cell.length_b   1.000
_cell.length_c   1.000
_cell.angle_alpha   90.00
_cell.angle_beta   90.00
_cell.angle_gamma   90.00
#
_symmetry.space_group_name_H-M   'P 1'
#
loop_
_entity.id
_entity.type
_entity.pdbx_description
1 polymer ?
#
loop_
_entity_poly.entity_id
_entity_poly.type
_entity_poly.pdbx_seq_one_letter_code
_entity_poly.pdbx_strand_id
1 'polypeptide(L)'
;MKRWLSKAETTLGNHSDRLNAINIFPVADGDTGTNLYLTARAAARAAAQAAHGTDAAGADPAPQTSQHSSPHSSRYAVAAPDPAQHDVGAVLAQAGQAAMEQARGNSGTLFAVFLCAAAEPLAGHTRISSPLLAAALNRAQLRAWSALSDPVPGTMLSVMEAAARAVAAVDSAHDGDDSNQTLGLALDAAVEAALAAVVHTEDQLAALHAAHVVDAGGVGMLLILDCLRSAVLGEELQSELLDGLHGYDVQDPHIHVGMPRDDGVELMCTISLSPLDAAMMRQRLDEMGDSVIMSQVGGAVDAAGNYRWRVHVHVLDAGPAVALIRSLGEPTDISVSELALPRDPDTEAAVTAAAVAPVLAAETRNPNGYAR
;
A
#
# COMPACT_ATOMS: atom_id res chain seq x y z
N MET A 1 7.24 13.25 5.23
CA MET A 1 6.33 12.74 4.18
C MET A 1 6.99 12.56 2.82
N LYS A 2 7.42 13.62 2.12
CA LYS A 2 8.02 13.50 0.76
C LYS A 2 9.17 12.48 0.69
N ARG A 3 10.14 12.59 1.61
CA ARG A 3 11.26 11.63 1.73
C ARG A 3 10.80 10.19 2.00
N TRP A 4 9.78 10.01 2.82
CA TRP A 4 9.23 8.69 3.14
C TRP A 4 8.60 8.05 1.90
N LEU A 5 7.73 8.78 1.20
CA LEU A 5 7.04 8.24 0.02
C LEU A 5 8.02 7.95 -1.14
N SER A 6 9.03 8.79 -1.34
CA SER A 6 10.09 8.53 -2.33
C SER A 6 10.96 7.31 -1.97
N LYS A 7 11.27 7.12 -0.67
CA LYS A 7 11.93 5.90 -0.19
C LYS A 7 11.03 4.68 -0.41
N ALA A 8 9.75 4.75 -0.04
CA ALA A 8 8.80 3.67 -0.23
C ALA A 8 8.65 3.27 -1.71
N GLU A 9 8.54 4.24 -2.62
CA GLU A 9 8.53 3.99 -4.07
C GLU A 9 9.77 3.22 -4.52
N THR A 10 10.96 3.68 -4.13
CA THR A 10 12.23 3.05 -4.52
C THR A 10 12.36 1.65 -3.94
N THR A 11 12.08 1.50 -2.64
CA THR A 11 12.17 0.22 -1.94
C THR A 11 11.17 -0.79 -2.50
N LEU A 12 9.90 -0.41 -2.68
CA LEU A 12 8.90 -1.32 -3.26
C LEU A 12 9.22 -1.66 -4.71
N GLY A 13 9.76 -0.73 -5.50
CA GLY A 13 10.26 -1.03 -6.85
C GLY A 13 11.36 -2.09 -6.84
N ASN A 14 12.32 -1.99 -5.91
CA ASN A 14 13.42 -2.95 -5.78
C ASN A 14 12.97 -4.32 -5.25
N HIS A 15 11.86 -4.37 -4.51
CA HIS A 15 11.33 -5.59 -3.90
C HIS A 15 10.12 -6.17 -4.65
N SER A 16 9.68 -5.52 -5.73
CA SER A 16 8.43 -5.84 -6.44
C SER A 16 8.38 -7.31 -6.87
N ASP A 17 9.43 -7.81 -7.52
CA ASP A 17 9.50 -9.20 -8.00
C ASP A 17 9.50 -10.21 -6.86
N ARG A 18 10.17 -9.92 -5.73
CA ARG A 18 10.18 -10.81 -4.55
C ARG A 18 8.82 -10.84 -3.86
N LEU A 19 8.16 -9.70 -3.74
CA LEU A 19 6.79 -9.63 -3.22
C LEU A 19 5.81 -10.39 -4.13
N ASN A 20 5.97 -10.28 -5.45
CA ASN A 20 5.20 -11.04 -6.42
C ASN A 20 5.46 -12.55 -6.29
N ALA A 21 6.70 -12.97 -6.03
CA ALA A 21 7.07 -14.38 -5.92
C ALA A 21 6.29 -15.12 -4.81
N ILE A 22 6.08 -14.46 -3.66
CA ILE A 22 5.34 -15.00 -2.50
C ILE A 22 3.84 -14.65 -2.50
N ASN A 23 3.33 -13.95 -3.52
CA ASN A 23 1.93 -13.53 -3.55
C ASN A 23 0.99 -14.71 -3.86
N ILE A 24 0.46 -15.33 -2.81
CA ILE A 24 -0.42 -16.49 -2.91
C ILE A 24 -1.77 -16.30 -2.20
N PHE A 25 -2.01 -15.15 -1.59
CA PHE A 25 -3.24 -14.87 -0.82
C PHE A 25 -3.73 -13.43 -1.03
N PRO A 26 -5.06 -13.19 -1.13
CA PRO A 26 -6.13 -14.19 -1.24
C PRO A 26 -6.14 -14.90 -2.61
N VAL A 27 -5.48 -14.29 -3.60
CA VAL A 27 -5.37 -14.79 -4.97
C VAL A 27 -3.89 -14.99 -5.30
N ALA A 28 -3.55 -16.11 -5.94
CA ALA A 28 -2.17 -16.44 -6.31
C ALA A 28 -1.80 -15.92 -7.71
N ASP A 29 -1.84 -14.60 -7.89
CA ASP A 29 -1.70 -13.92 -9.18
C ASP A 29 -0.32 -13.27 -9.42
N GLY A 30 0.53 -13.24 -8.39
CA GLY A 30 1.88 -12.68 -8.51
C GLY A 30 1.93 -11.17 -8.74
N ASP A 31 0.95 -10.38 -8.27
CA ASP A 31 0.89 -8.94 -8.55
C ASP A 31 1.10 -7.99 -7.35
N THR A 32 1.12 -8.50 -6.11
CA THR A 32 1.15 -7.67 -4.90
C THR A 32 2.30 -6.65 -4.88
N GLY A 33 3.51 -7.05 -5.26
CA GLY A 33 4.65 -6.15 -5.36
C GLY A 33 4.46 -5.07 -6.43
N THR A 34 3.87 -5.43 -7.57
CA THR A 34 3.57 -4.48 -8.65
C THR A 34 2.53 -3.46 -8.20
N ASN A 35 1.45 -3.93 -7.56
CA ASN A 35 0.36 -3.10 -7.06
C ASN A 35 0.84 -2.12 -5.99
N LEU A 36 1.63 -2.57 -5.02
CA LEU A 36 2.21 -1.69 -3.99
C LEU A 36 3.16 -0.64 -4.59
N TYR A 37 4.04 -1.04 -5.51
CA TYR A 37 4.95 -0.10 -6.18
C TYR A 37 4.20 0.99 -6.96
N LEU A 38 3.20 0.61 -7.77
CA LEU A 38 2.43 1.56 -8.57
C LEU A 38 1.68 2.57 -7.69
N THR A 39 1.08 2.09 -6.59
CA THR A 39 0.42 2.94 -5.58
C THR A 39 1.41 3.89 -4.91
N ALA A 40 2.58 3.39 -4.48
CA ALA A 40 3.62 4.21 -3.86
C ALA A 40 4.15 5.28 -4.81
N ARG A 41 4.37 4.94 -6.09
CA ARG A 41 4.80 5.87 -7.13
C ARG A 41 3.79 6.99 -7.36
N ALA A 42 2.50 6.66 -7.38
CA ALA A 42 1.45 7.67 -7.51
C ALA A 42 1.45 8.64 -6.31
N ALA A 43 1.53 8.11 -5.08
CA ALA A 43 1.65 8.90 -3.86
C ALA A 43 2.89 9.79 -3.84
N ALA A 44 4.07 9.24 -4.17
CA ALA A 44 5.34 9.96 -4.17
C ALA A 44 5.35 11.11 -5.18
N ARG A 45 4.84 10.86 -6.39
CA ARG A 45 4.71 11.90 -7.44
C ARG A 45 3.79 13.03 -6.99
N ALA A 46 2.64 12.72 -6.41
CA ALA A 46 1.71 13.73 -5.91
C ALA A 46 2.31 14.54 -4.75
N ALA A 47 2.98 13.87 -3.80
CA ALA A 47 3.67 14.54 -2.70
C ALA A 47 4.80 15.47 -3.18
N ALA A 48 5.48 15.14 -4.27
CA ALA A 48 6.49 16.01 -4.87
C ALA A 48 5.87 17.23 -5.56
N GLN A 49 4.71 17.06 -6.21
CA GLN A 49 3.98 18.13 -6.89
C GLN A 49 3.29 19.10 -5.91
N ALA A 50 2.95 18.67 -4.70
CA ALA A 50 2.46 19.52 -3.62
C ALA A 50 3.39 20.72 -3.30
N ALA A 51 4.66 20.67 -3.73
CA ALA A 51 5.62 21.76 -3.58
C ALA A 51 5.50 22.89 -4.64
N HIS A 52 4.70 22.71 -5.69
CA HIS A 52 4.76 23.57 -6.89
C HIS A 52 3.44 24.28 -7.25
N GLY A 53 2.43 24.36 -6.37
CA GLY A 53 1.12 24.88 -6.80
C GLY A 53 0.23 25.53 -5.75
N THR A 54 0.28 26.87 -5.73
CA THR A 54 -0.92 27.74 -5.65
C THR A 54 -0.73 28.99 -6.54
N ASP A 55 -0.21 28.82 -7.76
CA ASP A 55 -0.18 29.88 -8.80
C ASP A 55 -0.97 29.43 -10.05
N ALA A 56 -2.24 29.04 -9.87
CA ALA A 56 -3.15 28.82 -11.01
C ALA A 56 -4.62 28.92 -10.58
N ALA A 57 -5.06 30.12 -10.22
CA ALA A 57 -6.48 30.44 -10.17
C ALA A 57 -6.73 31.86 -10.72
N GLY A 58 -7.04 31.92 -12.01
CA GLY A 58 -7.88 32.95 -12.65
C GLY A 58 -7.49 34.42 -12.49
N ALA A 59 -6.69 34.95 -13.42
CA ALA A 59 -6.81 36.34 -13.82
C ALA A 59 -6.48 36.47 -15.32
N ASP A 60 -7.49 36.87 -16.10
CA ASP A 60 -7.36 37.27 -17.50
C ASP A 60 -6.26 38.34 -17.68
N PRO A 61 -5.41 38.28 -18.71
CA PRO A 61 -4.45 39.34 -18.97
C PRO A 61 -5.16 40.49 -19.70
N ALA A 62 -5.41 41.60 -19.00
CA ALA A 62 -5.77 42.87 -19.62
C ALA A 62 -4.58 43.45 -20.43
N PRO A 63 -4.83 44.20 -21.53
CA PRO A 63 -3.76 44.64 -22.42
C PRO A 63 -2.91 45.75 -21.81
N GLN A 64 -1.60 45.62 -22.01
CA GLN A 64 -0.56 46.50 -21.49
C GLN A 64 -0.61 47.89 -22.12
N THR A 65 -0.68 48.94 -21.29
CA THR A 65 -0.29 50.30 -21.68
C THR A 65 1.04 50.65 -21.02
N SER A 66 1.99 51.03 -21.87
CA SER A 66 3.36 51.39 -21.54
C SER A 66 3.45 52.71 -20.79
N GLN A 67 4.21 52.77 -19.69
CA GLN A 67 4.90 54.00 -19.27
C GLN A 67 6.17 53.69 -18.44
N HIS A 68 7.26 54.33 -18.86
CA HIS A 68 8.61 54.30 -18.30
C HIS A 68 8.69 54.86 -16.86
N SER A 69 9.51 54.24 -16.00
CA SER A 69 10.43 54.92 -15.05
C SER A 69 11.45 53.93 -14.45
N SER A 70 12.65 54.46 -14.18
CA SER A 70 13.99 53.88 -13.93
C SER A 70 14.18 52.97 -12.68
N PRO A 71 15.37 52.34 -12.50
CA PRO A 71 15.49 51.05 -11.80
C PRO A 71 15.80 51.21 -10.30
N HIS A 72 15.06 50.47 -9.47
CA HIS A 72 15.46 50.16 -8.10
C HIS A 72 15.51 48.66 -7.90
N SER A 73 16.62 48.24 -7.28
CA SER A 73 17.03 46.87 -6.99
C SER A 73 15.92 46.05 -6.36
N SER A 74 15.27 45.20 -7.16
CA SER A 74 14.45 44.10 -6.63
C SER A 74 15.40 43.00 -6.16
N ARG A 75 15.70 43.01 -4.86
CA ARG A 75 16.16 41.80 -4.17
C ARG A 75 15.07 40.76 -4.40
N TYR A 76 15.46 39.58 -4.87
CA TYR A 76 14.59 38.40 -4.90
C TYR A 76 14.06 38.16 -3.48
N ALA A 77 12.89 38.71 -3.19
CA ALA A 77 12.12 38.35 -2.02
C ALA A 77 11.61 36.95 -2.31
N VAL A 78 12.32 35.94 -1.81
CA VAL A 78 11.77 34.59 -1.67
C VAL A 78 10.52 34.78 -0.82
N ALA A 79 9.35 34.62 -1.43
CA ALA A 79 8.09 34.68 -0.71
C ALA A 79 8.16 33.72 0.47
N ALA A 80 7.65 34.13 1.63
CA ALA A 80 7.56 33.23 2.77
C ALA A 80 6.81 31.97 2.31
N PRO A 81 7.38 30.77 2.51
CA PRO A 81 6.78 29.56 1.99
C PRO A 81 5.37 29.39 2.57
N ASP A 82 4.42 29.05 1.70
CA ASP A 82 3.02 28.87 2.05
C ASP A 82 2.92 27.87 3.23
N PRO A 83 2.27 28.24 4.36
CA PRO A 83 2.11 27.33 5.49
C PRO A 83 1.41 26.01 5.10
N ALA A 84 0.59 26.00 4.04
CA ALA A 84 -0.01 24.78 3.49
C ALA A 84 1.02 23.83 2.85
N GLN A 85 2.16 24.33 2.34
CA GLN A 85 3.23 23.51 1.76
C GLN A 85 4.06 22.74 2.81
N HIS A 86 3.92 23.11 4.09
CA HIS A 86 4.58 22.47 5.22
C HIS A 86 3.64 21.59 6.06
N ASP A 87 2.35 21.55 5.76
CA ASP A 87 1.39 20.69 6.43
C ASP A 87 1.62 19.22 6.02
N VAL A 88 2.06 18.41 6.99
CA VAL A 88 2.38 17.00 6.76
C VAL A 88 1.12 16.17 6.46
N GLY A 89 -0.02 16.55 7.04
CA GLY A 89 -1.32 15.94 6.76
C GLY A 89 -1.83 16.31 5.38
N ALA A 90 -1.73 17.57 4.97
CA ALA A 90 -2.15 18.00 3.63
C ALA A 90 -1.33 17.29 2.53
N VAL A 91 0.00 17.20 2.70
CA VAL A 91 0.87 16.47 1.76
C VAL A 91 0.50 14.98 1.71
N LEU A 92 0.25 14.35 2.87
CA LEU A 92 -0.13 12.93 2.92
C LEU A 92 -1.54 12.69 2.35
N ALA A 93 -2.48 13.61 2.55
CA ALA A 93 -3.83 13.53 2.01
C ALA A 93 -3.81 13.60 0.47
N GLN A 94 -3.06 14.54 -0.10
CA GLN A 94 -2.88 14.62 -1.56
C GLN A 94 -2.22 13.36 -2.11
N ALA A 95 -1.20 12.84 -1.42
CA ALA A 95 -0.54 11.59 -1.79
C ALA A 95 -1.49 10.39 -1.72
N GLY A 96 -2.28 10.27 -0.65
CA GLY A 96 -3.28 9.22 -0.46
C GLY A 96 -4.37 9.27 -1.52
N GLN A 97 -4.85 10.46 -1.88
CA GLN A 97 -5.83 10.60 -2.97
C GLN A 97 -5.26 10.12 -4.30
N ALA A 98 -4.04 10.54 -4.67
CA ALA A 98 -3.41 10.10 -5.91
C ALA A 98 -3.13 8.58 -5.91
N ALA A 99 -2.71 8.03 -4.77
CA ALA A 99 -2.60 6.59 -4.58
C ALA A 99 -3.93 5.89 -4.80
N MET A 100 -5.03 6.39 -4.24
CA MET A 100 -6.36 5.79 -4.37
C MET A 100 -6.87 5.79 -5.82
N GLU A 101 -6.60 6.86 -6.57
CA GLU A 101 -6.98 6.98 -7.98
C GLU A 101 -6.21 6.00 -8.89
N GLN A 102 -4.99 5.61 -8.48
CA GLN A 102 -4.13 4.70 -9.23
C GLN A 102 -4.05 3.28 -8.65
N ALA A 103 -4.67 3.06 -7.49
CA ALA A 103 -4.62 1.79 -6.79
C ALA A 103 -5.24 0.69 -7.65
N ARG A 104 -4.58 -0.47 -7.61
CA ARG A 104 -4.95 -1.74 -8.22
C ARG A 104 -4.76 -2.85 -7.20
N GLY A 105 -5.50 -3.93 -7.31
CA GLY A 105 -5.41 -5.03 -6.36
C GLY A 105 -5.87 -4.65 -4.95
N ASN A 106 -6.01 -5.67 -4.13
CA ASN A 106 -6.32 -5.50 -2.71
C ASN A 106 -5.18 -4.76 -1.99
N SER A 107 -3.93 -5.17 -2.24
CA SER A 107 -2.74 -4.61 -1.58
C SER A 107 -2.53 -3.13 -1.91
N GLY A 108 -2.63 -2.76 -3.18
CA GLY A 108 -2.54 -1.37 -3.62
C GLY A 108 -3.68 -0.51 -3.07
N THR A 109 -4.91 -1.03 -3.09
CA THR A 109 -6.08 -0.32 -2.55
C THR A 109 -5.99 -0.12 -1.04
N LEU A 110 -5.62 -1.15 -0.27
CA LEU A 110 -5.43 -1.06 1.18
C LEU A 110 -4.30 -0.11 1.57
N PHE A 111 -3.19 -0.10 0.82
CA PHE A 111 -2.13 0.89 1.06
C PHE A 111 -2.61 2.32 0.79
N ALA A 112 -3.40 2.54 -0.27
CA ALA A 112 -4.02 3.84 -0.50
C ALA A 112 -5.00 4.24 0.62
N VAL A 113 -5.82 3.30 1.10
CA VAL A 113 -6.70 3.51 2.27
C VAL A 113 -5.89 3.93 3.50
N PHE A 114 -4.77 3.23 3.76
CA PHE A 114 -3.87 3.54 4.86
C PHE A 114 -3.35 4.97 4.78
N LEU A 115 -2.85 5.40 3.61
CA LEU A 115 -2.33 6.76 3.41
C LEU A 115 -3.42 7.84 3.64
N CYS A 116 -4.60 7.66 3.05
CA CYS A 116 -5.73 8.58 3.22
C CYS A 116 -6.12 8.72 4.69
N ALA A 117 -6.23 7.61 5.40
CA ALA A 117 -6.66 7.61 6.80
C ALA A 117 -5.58 8.12 7.75
N ALA A 118 -4.31 7.79 7.51
CA ALA A 118 -3.17 8.31 8.28
C ALA A 118 -3.02 9.83 8.15
N ALA A 119 -3.50 10.42 7.03
CA ALA A 119 -3.45 11.87 6.83
C ALA A 119 -4.41 12.64 7.73
N GLU A 120 -5.54 12.05 8.14
CA GLU A 120 -6.59 12.78 8.87
C GLU A 120 -6.10 13.34 10.21
N PRO A 121 -5.44 12.56 11.10
CA PRO A 121 -4.95 13.09 12.38
C PRO A 121 -3.76 14.03 12.25
N LEU A 122 -3.13 14.08 11.07
CA LEU A 122 -1.95 14.90 10.78
C LEU A 122 -2.30 16.27 10.19
N ALA A 123 -3.57 16.50 9.83
CA ALA A 123 -4.01 17.73 9.20
C ALA A 123 -3.74 18.95 10.10
N GLY A 124 -3.20 20.02 9.52
CA GLY A 124 -2.83 21.24 10.22
C GLY A 124 -1.48 21.18 10.95
N HIS A 125 -0.80 20.03 10.95
CA HIS A 125 0.48 19.87 11.63
C HIS A 125 1.67 20.00 10.67
N THR A 126 2.72 20.70 11.09
CA THR A 126 3.95 20.86 10.28
C THR A 126 5.03 19.83 10.61
N ARG A 127 4.82 19.02 11.65
CA ARG A 127 5.74 17.98 12.12
C ARG A 127 4.97 16.81 12.71
N ILE A 128 5.57 15.62 12.66
CA ILE A 128 5.06 14.42 13.33
C ILE A 128 5.64 14.38 14.75
N SER A 129 4.83 13.93 15.70
CA SER A 129 5.22 13.58 17.08
C SER A 129 4.74 12.16 17.38
N SER A 130 5.19 11.55 18.49
CA SER A 130 4.70 10.24 18.92
C SER A 130 3.16 10.18 19.03
N PRO A 131 2.45 11.13 19.68
CA PRO A 131 0.99 11.09 19.76
C PRO A 131 0.31 11.19 18.39
N LEU A 132 0.87 12.01 17.49
CA LEU A 132 0.35 12.15 16.13
C LEU A 132 0.57 10.89 15.30
N LEU A 133 1.73 10.22 15.45
CA LEU A 133 1.99 8.94 14.81
C LEU A 133 1.05 7.86 15.33
N ALA A 134 0.84 7.80 16.66
CA ALA A 134 -0.10 6.86 17.28
C ALA A 134 -1.53 7.06 16.75
N ALA A 135 -2.00 8.31 16.71
CA ALA A 135 -3.29 8.66 16.17
C ALA A 135 -3.41 8.30 14.68
N ALA A 136 -2.39 8.63 13.87
CA ALA A 136 -2.36 8.35 12.43
C ALA A 136 -2.40 6.84 12.13
N LEU A 137 -1.56 6.04 12.77
CA LEU A 137 -1.52 4.59 12.56
C LEU A 137 -2.78 3.91 13.08
N ASN A 138 -3.31 4.33 14.23
CA ASN A 138 -4.57 3.81 14.73
C ASN A 138 -5.74 4.13 13.79
N ARG A 139 -5.80 5.36 13.26
CA ARG A 139 -6.83 5.74 12.29
C ARG A 139 -6.72 4.93 11.01
N ALA A 140 -5.49 4.71 10.53
CA ALA A 140 -5.21 3.97 9.32
C ALA A 140 -5.57 2.49 9.43
N GLN A 141 -5.17 1.81 10.51
CA GLN A 141 -5.50 0.40 10.70
C GLN A 141 -7.03 0.21 10.82
N LEU A 142 -7.72 1.04 11.63
CA LEU A 142 -9.19 0.95 11.74
C LEU A 142 -9.87 1.14 10.38
N ARG A 143 -9.38 2.08 9.56
CA ARG A 143 -9.94 2.30 8.23
C ARG A 143 -9.71 1.11 7.33
N ALA A 144 -8.49 0.56 7.29
CA ALA A 144 -8.15 -0.58 6.46
C ALA A 144 -9.03 -1.80 6.79
N TRP A 145 -9.21 -2.11 8.07
CA TRP A 145 -10.11 -3.17 8.53
C TRP A 145 -11.57 -2.93 8.09
N SER A 146 -12.08 -1.70 8.23
CA SER A 146 -13.48 -1.37 7.88
C SER A 146 -13.77 -1.21 6.37
N ALA A 147 -12.71 -1.13 5.55
CA ALA A 147 -12.83 -0.93 4.12
C ALA A 147 -13.19 -2.22 3.38
N LEU A 148 -12.81 -3.36 3.97
CA LEU A 148 -13.15 -4.71 3.51
C LEU A 148 -14.49 -5.16 4.08
N SER A 149 -15.24 -5.93 3.29
CA SER A 149 -16.43 -6.63 3.81
C SER A 149 -16.06 -7.81 4.72
N ASP A 150 -15.08 -8.63 4.31
CA ASP A 150 -14.56 -9.76 5.08
C ASP A 150 -13.04 -9.62 5.30
N PRO A 151 -12.60 -8.88 6.33
CA PRO A 151 -11.18 -8.68 6.59
C PRO A 151 -10.53 -9.91 7.27
N VAL A 152 -9.38 -10.32 6.73
CA VAL A 152 -8.71 -11.56 7.15
C VAL A 152 -7.43 -11.26 7.96
N PRO A 153 -7.30 -11.75 9.22
CA PRO A 153 -6.03 -11.77 9.95
C PRO A 153 -4.96 -12.58 9.20
N GLY A 154 -3.68 -12.34 9.48
CA GLY A 154 -2.58 -12.98 8.73
C GLY A 154 -2.26 -12.32 7.40
N THR A 155 -2.78 -11.10 7.19
CA THR A 155 -2.49 -10.26 6.03
C THR A 155 -1.80 -8.97 6.46
N MET A 156 -1.57 -8.03 5.52
CA MET A 156 -1.10 -6.67 5.82
C MET A 156 -1.92 -5.95 6.91
N LEU A 157 -3.19 -6.32 7.12
CA LEU A 157 -4.02 -5.79 8.20
C LEU A 157 -3.45 -6.07 9.60
N SER A 158 -2.93 -7.29 9.81
CA SER A 158 -2.31 -7.68 11.08
C SER A 158 -1.01 -6.92 11.34
N VAL A 159 -0.26 -6.61 10.28
CA VAL A 159 0.97 -5.80 10.36
C VAL A 159 0.64 -4.34 10.72
N MET A 160 -0.38 -3.75 10.08
CA MET A 160 -0.84 -2.39 10.42
C MET A 160 -1.33 -2.32 11.87
N GLU A 161 -2.10 -3.31 12.32
CA GLU A 161 -2.62 -3.37 13.69
C GLU A 161 -1.49 -3.50 14.72
N ALA A 162 -0.52 -4.38 14.48
CA ALA A 162 0.62 -4.58 15.37
C ALA A 162 1.47 -3.31 15.50
N ALA A 163 1.77 -2.65 14.39
CA ALA A 163 2.52 -1.39 14.38
C ALA A 163 1.78 -0.27 15.13
N ALA A 164 0.47 -0.11 14.89
CA ALA A 164 -0.35 0.89 15.58
C ALA A 164 -0.40 0.64 17.09
N ARG A 165 -0.55 -0.62 17.52
CA ARG A 165 -0.57 -1.00 18.93
C ARG A 165 0.76 -0.73 19.61
N ALA A 166 1.88 -1.06 18.95
CA ALA A 166 3.22 -0.82 19.49
C ALA A 166 3.50 0.67 19.70
N VAL A 167 3.17 1.51 18.73
CA VAL A 167 3.31 2.96 18.83
C VAL A 167 2.44 3.52 19.96
N ALA A 168 1.18 3.08 20.07
CA ALA A 168 0.30 3.51 21.16
C ALA A 168 0.83 3.10 22.55
N ALA A 169 1.48 1.94 22.66
CA ALA A 169 2.10 1.49 23.91
C ALA A 169 3.34 2.31 24.29
N VAL A 170 4.15 2.71 23.31
CA VAL A 170 5.27 3.63 23.56
C VAL A 170 4.75 5.00 23.98
N ASP A 171 3.73 5.51 23.28
CA ASP A 171 3.13 6.82 23.58
C ASP A 171 2.56 6.88 24.99
N SER A 172 1.80 5.86 25.42
CA SER A 172 1.20 5.82 26.75
C SER A 172 2.21 5.62 27.90
N ALA A 173 3.39 5.09 27.60
CA ALA A 173 4.46 4.91 28.58
C ALA A 173 5.30 6.18 28.82
N HIS A 174 5.15 7.21 27.97
CA HIS A 174 5.99 8.41 28.01
C HIS A 174 5.14 9.69 28.17
N ASP A 175 4.97 10.13 29.40
CA ASP A 175 4.40 11.44 29.74
C ASP A 175 5.52 12.51 29.80
N GLY A 176 6.01 13.07 28.68
CA GLY A 176 7.07 14.09 28.78
C GLY A 176 7.64 14.74 27.52
N ASP A 177 8.33 15.88 27.76
CA ASP A 177 8.87 16.90 26.83
C ASP A 177 9.80 16.40 25.69
N ASP A 178 10.27 15.15 25.71
CA ASP A 178 11.24 14.60 24.75
C ASP A 178 10.57 13.97 23.51
N SER A 179 9.68 14.73 22.88
CA SER A 179 8.83 14.27 21.77
C SER A 179 9.58 13.60 20.60
N ASN A 180 10.82 14.02 20.32
CA ASN A 180 11.64 13.44 19.25
C ASN A 180 12.23 12.07 19.63
N GLN A 181 12.67 11.90 20.88
CA GLN A 181 13.19 10.62 21.35
C GLN A 181 12.06 9.59 21.41
N THR A 182 10.91 9.97 21.96
CA THR A 182 9.72 9.11 22.00
C THR A 182 9.26 8.74 20.60
N LEU A 183 9.29 9.68 19.65
CA LEU A 183 8.98 9.38 18.24
C LEU A 183 9.94 8.34 17.64
N GLY A 184 11.24 8.40 17.96
CA GLY A 184 12.20 7.39 17.53
C GLY A 184 11.90 6.01 18.10
N LEU A 185 11.71 5.92 19.42
CA LEU A 185 11.31 4.67 20.08
C LEU A 185 10.00 4.11 19.50
N ALA A 186 9.02 4.96 19.21
CA ALA A 186 7.76 4.56 18.62
C ALA A 186 7.93 3.99 17.20
N LEU A 187 8.79 4.60 16.38
CA LEU A 187 9.06 4.12 15.02
C LEU A 187 9.84 2.80 15.01
N ASP A 188 10.82 2.64 15.91
CA ASP A 188 11.53 1.38 16.07
C ASP A 188 10.58 0.27 16.53
N ALA A 189 9.74 0.56 17.54
CA ALA A 189 8.72 -0.38 18.03
C ALA A 189 7.68 -0.74 16.97
N ALA A 190 7.29 0.20 16.09
CA ALA A 190 6.40 -0.09 14.97
C ALA A 190 7.02 -1.11 14.01
N VAL A 191 8.29 -0.94 13.64
CA VAL A 191 8.99 -1.84 12.70
C VAL A 191 9.23 -3.20 13.33
N GLU A 192 9.63 -3.26 14.60
CA GLU A 192 9.80 -4.52 15.34
C GLU A 192 8.49 -5.30 15.43
N ALA A 193 7.39 -4.63 15.81
CA ALA A 193 6.07 -5.26 15.89
C ALA A 193 5.53 -5.67 14.51
N ALA A 194 5.81 -4.88 13.47
CA ALA A 194 5.47 -5.22 12.10
C ALA A 194 6.22 -6.47 11.62
N LEU A 195 7.52 -6.57 11.91
CA LEU A 195 8.32 -7.75 11.58
C LEU A 195 7.78 -8.99 12.29
N ALA A 196 7.53 -8.90 13.60
CA ALA A 196 6.93 -9.98 14.35
C ALA A 196 5.59 -10.41 13.73
N ALA A 197 4.72 -9.45 13.38
CA ALA A 197 3.44 -9.75 12.74
C ALA A 197 3.61 -10.43 11.37
N VAL A 198 4.58 -10.00 10.54
CA VAL A 198 4.91 -10.65 9.26
C VAL A 198 5.29 -12.11 9.49
N VAL A 199 6.18 -12.40 10.43
CA VAL A 199 6.56 -13.79 10.75
C VAL A 199 5.34 -14.62 11.16
N HIS A 200 4.42 -14.05 11.95
CA HIS A 200 3.22 -14.77 12.40
C HIS A 200 2.18 -14.99 11.29
N THR A 201 2.27 -14.31 10.14
CA THR A 201 1.30 -14.51 9.05
C THR A 201 1.33 -15.94 8.50
N GLU A 202 2.50 -16.58 8.48
CA GLU A 202 2.66 -17.98 8.05
C GLU A 202 1.74 -18.90 8.86
N ASP A 203 1.68 -18.73 10.18
CA ASP A 203 0.89 -19.60 11.07
C ASP A 203 -0.60 -19.22 11.12
N GLN A 204 -0.98 -18.05 10.61
CA GLN A 204 -2.36 -17.54 10.67
C GLN A 204 -3.20 -17.97 9.48
N LEU A 205 -2.58 -18.26 8.33
CA LEU A 205 -3.27 -18.64 7.10
C LEU A 205 -2.78 -20.00 6.60
N ALA A 206 -3.71 -20.94 6.42
CA ALA A 206 -3.38 -22.29 5.99
C ALA A 206 -2.64 -22.35 4.65
N ALA A 207 -2.95 -21.43 3.72
CA ALA A 207 -2.28 -21.33 2.43
C ALA A 207 -0.80 -20.91 2.59
N LEU A 208 -0.54 -19.93 3.47
CA LEU A 208 0.81 -19.45 3.78
C LEU A 208 1.63 -20.53 4.49
N HIS A 209 1.05 -21.15 5.53
CA HIS A 209 1.66 -22.26 6.27
C HIS A 209 2.05 -23.42 5.34
N ALA A 210 1.15 -23.86 4.46
CA ALA A 210 1.40 -24.98 3.55
C ALA A 210 2.48 -24.67 2.51
N ALA A 211 2.60 -23.40 2.10
CA ALA A 211 3.61 -22.95 1.16
C ALA A 211 4.95 -22.59 1.82
N HIS A 212 5.00 -22.54 3.16
CA HIS A 212 6.14 -22.02 3.92
C HIS A 212 6.56 -20.63 3.44
N VAL A 213 5.60 -19.71 3.41
CA VAL A 213 5.84 -18.30 3.08
C VAL A 213 5.12 -17.38 4.04
N VAL A 214 5.64 -16.18 4.21
CA VAL A 214 4.93 -15.08 4.86
C VAL A 214 4.00 -14.34 3.87
N ASP A 215 3.09 -13.53 4.39
CA ASP A 215 2.19 -12.72 3.57
C ASP A 215 2.94 -11.64 2.78
N ALA A 216 2.74 -11.61 1.46
CA ALA A 216 3.33 -10.63 0.57
C ALA A 216 2.92 -9.19 0.94
N GLY A 217 1.64 -8.97 1.24
CA GLY A 217 1.14 -7.66 1.63
C GLY A 217 1.75 -7.18 2.95
N GLY A 218 1.91 -8.09 3.91
CA GLY A 218 2.54 -7.86 5.20
C GLY A 218 4.00 -7.44 5.07
N VAL A 219 4.79 -8.16 4.27
CA VAL A 219 6.19 -7.80 3.97
C VAL A 219 6.26 -6.43 3.31
N GLY A 220 5.36 -6.15 2.36
CA GLY A 220 5.24 -4.83 1.73
C GLY A 220 4.97 -3.72 2.73
N MET A 221 4.06 -3.94 3.68
CA MET A 221 3.74 -2.98 4.75
C MET A 221 4.91 -2.77 5.71
N LEU A 222 5.64 -3.82 6.07
CA LEU A 222 6.88 -3.75 6.86
C LEU A 222 7.91 -2.83 6.19
N LEU A 223 8.16 -3.00 4.90
CA LEU A 223 9.07 -2.14 4.13
C LEU A 223 8.62 -0.67 4.11
N ILE A 224 7.31 -0.42 3.98
CA ILE A 224 6.73 0.92 4.02
C ILE A 224 6.97 1.58 5.40
N LEU A 225 6.84 0.83 6.49
CA LEU A 225 7.08 1.31 7.85
C LEU A 225 8.56 1.58 8.12
N ASP A 226 9.48 0.71 7.67
CA ASP A 226 10.92 0.96 7.79
C ASP A 226 11.35 2.18 6.95
N CYS A 227 10.73 2.41 5.79
CA CYS A 227 10.91 3.64 5.02
C CYS A 227 10.45 4.88 5.79
N LEU A 228 9.38 4.80 6.60
CA LEU A 228 8.92 5.91 7.45
C LEU A 228 9.95 6.18 8.55
N ARG A 229 10.38 5.13 9.26
CA ARG A 229 11.41 5.19 10.30
C ARG A 229 12.69 5.82 9.76
N SER A 230 13.25 5.28 8.67
CA SER A 230 14.44 5.81 7.98
C SER A 230 14.27 7.27 7.55
N ALA A 231 13.09 7.66 7.05
CA ALA A 231 12.85 9.04 6.62
C ALA A 231 12.78 10.04 7.78
N VAL A 232 12.21 9.64 8.92
CA VAL A 232 12.05 10.49 10.11
C VAL A 232 13.35 10.57 10.89
N LEU A 233 14.04 9.45 11.11
CA LEU A 233 15.29 9.39 11.89
C LEU A 233 16.51 9.83 11.09
N GLY A 234 16.42 9.81 9.76
CA GLY A 234 17.56 10.14 8.90
C GLY A 234 18.58 9.01 8.79
N GLU A 235 18.20 7.80 9.18
CA GLU A 235 19.02 6.59 9.13
C GLU A 235 18.83 5.81 7.83
N GLU A 236 19.69 4.83 7.58
CA GLU A 236 19.54 3.90 6.45
C GLU A 236 18.41 2.89 6.71
N LEU A 237 17.95 2.23 5.65
CA LEU A 237 17.04 1.09 5.78
C LEU A 237 17.78 -0.06 6.45
N GLN A 238 17.05 -0.90 7.18
CA GLN A 238 17.65 -2.04 7.88
C GLN A 238 17.91 -3.17 6.89
N SER A 239 19.19 -3.45 6.62
CA SER A 239 19.63 -4.45 5.64
C SER A 239 19.17 -5.87 5.99
N GLU A 240 19.17 -6.20 7.27
CA GLU A 240 18.88 -7.52 7.82
C GLU A 240 17.38 -7.72 8.13
N LEU A 241 16.54 -6.71 7.89
CA LEU A 241 15.12 -6.74 8.27
C LEU A 241 14.35 -7.90 7.65
N LEU A 242 14.81 -8.36 6.49
CA LEU A 242 14.17 -9.38 5.69
C LEU A 242 14.84 -10.76 5.81
N ASP A 243 15.94 -10.84 6.56
CA ASP A 243 16.73 -12.05 6.67
C ASP A 243 15.94 -13.12 7.44
N GLY A 244 15.87 -14.32 6.85
CA GLY A 244 15.17 -15.46 7.47
C GLY A 244 13.65 -15.42 7.34
N LEU A 245 13.06 -14.47 6.60
CA LEU A 245 11.64 -14.54 6.24
C LEU A 245 11.42 -15.67 5.22
N HIS A 246 10.58 -16.62 5.58
CA HIS A 246 10.28 -17.77 4.73
C HIS A 246 9.67 -17.34 3.37
N GLY A 247 10.19 -17.91 2.29
CA GLY A 247 9.77 -17.62 0.91
C GLY A 247 10.34 -16.34 0.32
N TYR A 248 11.06 -15.54 1.11
CA TYR A 248 11.50 -14.22 0.68
C TYR A 248 12.97 -14.18 0.26
N ASP A 249 13.72 -15.28 0.27
CA ASP A 249 15.11 -15.28 -0.17
C ASP A 249 15.24 -15.07 -1.69
N VAL A 250 16.37 -14.52 -2.14
CA VAL A 250 16.60 -14.21 -3.58
C VAL A 250 16.53 -15.47 -4.47
N GLN A 251 16.77 -16.65 -3.88
CA GLN A 251 16.75 -17.93 -4.59
C GLN A 251 15.37 -18.63 -4.52
N ASP A 252 14.43 -18.10 -3.76
CA ASP A 252 13.14 -18.75 -3.59
C ASP A 252 12.34 -18.73 -4.90
N PRO A 253 11.63 -19.83 -5.21
CA PRO A 253 10.88 -19.95 -6.45
C PRO A 253 9.69 -19.00 -6.45
N HIS A 254 9.16 -18.71 -7.64
CA HIS A 254 7.90 -18.00 -7.79
C HIS A 254 6.75 -18.96 -7.47
N ILE A 255 6.40 -19.08 -6.19
CA ILE A 255 5.52 -20.14 -5.67
C ILE A 255 4.13 -20.09 -6.28
N HIS A 256 3.64 -18.88 -6.60
CA HIS A 256 2.37 -18.70 -7.29
C HIS A 256 2.31 -19.46 -8.63
N VAL A 257 3.43 -19.62 -9.36
CA VAL A 257 3.48 -20.25 -10.70
C VAL A 257 2.99 -21.71 -10.71
N GLY A 258 3.09 -22.41 -9.58
CA GLY A 258 2.63 -23.80 -9.44
C GLY A 258 1.19 -23.95 -8.95
N MET A 259 0.54 -22.87 -8.52
CA MET A 259 -0.78 -22.93 -7.87
C MET A 259 -1.94 -22.95 -8.87
N PRO A 260 -3.09 -23.56 -8.51
CA PRO A 260 -4.33 -23.48 -9.27
C PRO A 260 -4.68 -22.01 -9.57
N ARG A 261 -5.29 -21.78 -10.73
CA ARG A 261 -5.76 -20.43 -11.08
C ARG A 261 -7.07 -20.18 -10.35
N ASP A 262 -7.21 -18.98 -9.80
CA ASP A 262 -8.52 -18.48 -9.42
C ASP A 262 -9.26 -18.02 -10.67
N ASP A 263 -10.48 -18.51 -10.81
CA ASP A 263 -11.39 -18.10 -11.88
C ASP A 263 -12.02 -16.75 -11.54
N GLY A 264 -12.23 -15.91 -12.55
CA GLY A 264 -12.96 -14.66 -12.43
C GLY A 264 -12.10 -13.42 -12.68
N VAL A 265 -12.70 -12.28 -12.38
CA VAL A 265 -12.18 -10.96 -12.74
C VAL A 265 -12.19 -10.02 -11.54
N GLU A 266 -11.17 -9.16 -11.50
CA GLU A 266 -11.13 -7.97 -10.67
C GLU A 266 -11.91 -6.87 -11.37
N LEU A 267 -12.94 -6.35 -10.71
CA LEU A 267 -13.67 -5.16 -11.15
C LEU A 267 -13.32 -4.00 -10.22
N MET A 268 -12.79 -2.93 -10.80
CA MET A 268 -12.55 -1.67 -10.11
C MET A 268 -13.30 -0.52 -10.77
N CYS A 269 -13.81 0.42 -9.99
CA CYS A 269 -14.34 1.67 -10.52
C CYS A 269 -14.37 2.77 -9.45
N THR A 270 -14.66 3.99 -9.90
CA THR A 270 -14.98 5.11 -9.02
C THR A 270 -16.43 5.52 -9.24
N ILE A 271 -17.19 5.81 -8.17
CA ILE A 271 -18.59 6.21 -8.28
C ILE A 271 -18.98 7.21 -7.19
N SER A 272 -19.88 8.15 -7.50
CA SER A 272 -20.43 9.09 -6.52
C SER A 272 -21.74 8.55 -5.95
N LEU A 273 -21.80 8.32 -4.64
CA LEU A 273 -22.96 7.73 -3.96
C LEU A 273 -23.22 8.40 -2.61
N SER A 274 -24.48 8.38 -2.18
CA SER A 274 -24.84 8.66 -0.79
C SER A 274 -24.26 7.57 0.13
N PRO A 275 -24.06 7.85 1.44
CA PRO A 275 -23.61 6.81 2.38
C PRO A 275 -24.53 5.58 2.43
N LEU A 276 -25.84 5.79 2.22
CA LEU A 276 -26.82 4.70 2.20
C LEU A 276 -26.64 3.82 0.95
N ASP A 277 -26.54 4.43 -0.23
CA ASP A 277 -26.35 3.67 -1.47
C ASP A 277 -24.99 2.97 -1.50
N ALA A 278 -23.95 3.56 -0.92
CA ALA A 278 -22.65 2.92 -0.75
C ALA A 278 -22.74 1.68 0.16
N ALA A 279 -23.48 1.76 1.27
CA ALA A 279 -23.71 0.61 2.14
C ALA A 279 -24.52 -0.50 1.44
N MET A 280 -25.56 -0.13 0.69
CA MET A 280 -26.35 -1.07 -0.11
C MET A 280 -25.51 -1.73 -1.22
N MET A 281 -24.68 -0.95 -1.91
CA MET A 281 -23.74 -1.47 -2.91
C MET A 281 -22.79 -2.48 -2.29
N ARG A 282 -22.19 -2.15 -1.14
CA ARG A 282 -21.25 -3.04 -0.45
C ARG A 282 -21.89 -4.39 -0.15
N GLN A 283 -23.06 -4.40 0.48
CA GLN A 283 -23.79 -5.63 0.80
C GLN A 283 -24.07 -6.47 -0.46
N ARG A 284 -24.55 -5.84 -1.53
CA ARG A 284 -24.91 -6.57 -2.75
C ARG A 284 -23.71 -7.08 -3.53
N LEU A 285 -22.58 -6.39 -3.49
CA LEU A 285 -21.33 -6.88 -4.06
C LEU A 285 -20.76 -8.04 -3.24
N ASP A 286 -20.89 -7.98 -1.91
CA ASP A 286 -20.47 -9.05 -0.99
C ASP A 286 -21.25 -10.35 -1.21
N GLU A 287 -22.53 -10.24 -1.59
CA GLU A 287 -23.33 -11.40 -2.00
C GLU A 287 -22.92 -11.99 -3.37
N MET A 288 -22.19 -11.22 -4.19
CA MET A 288 -21.86 -11.58 -5.57
C MET A 288 -20.43 -12.09 -5.76
N GLY A 289 -19.54 -11.76 -4.85
CA GLY A 289 -18.13 -12.10 -4.96
C GLY A 289 -17.35 -11.74 -3.70
N ASP A 290 -16.03 -11.85 -3.80
CA ASP A 290 -15.14 -11.79 -2.65
C ASP A 290 -14.27 -10.52 -2.70
N SER A 291 -13.51 -10.29 -1.62
CA SER A 291 -12.54 -9.19 -1.53
C SER A 291 -13.13 -7.81 -1.85
N VAL A 292 -14.38 -7.56 -1.45
CA VAL A 292 -15.03 -6.27 -1.65
C VAL A 292 -14.31 -5.20 -0.82
N ILE A 293 -13.67 -4.24 -1.48
CA ILE A 293 -13.14 -3.03 -0.85
C ILE A 293 -13.94 -1.83 -1.35
N MET A 294 -14.48 -1.07 -0.41
CA MET A 294 -15.10 0.22 -0.72
C MET A 294 -14.56 1.29 0.20
N SER A 295 -13.90 2.30 -0.36
CA SER A 295 -13.40 3.44 0.41
C SER A 295 -13.71 4.77 -0.24
N GLN A 296 -14.09 5.73 0.60
CA GLN A 296 -14.26 7.12 0.20
C GLN A 296 -12.95 7.72 -0.32
N VAL A 297 -13.04 8.47 -1.43
CA VAL A 297 -11.94 9.22 -2.05
C VAL A 297 -12.10 10.71 -1.72
N GLY A 298 -11.17 11.24 -0.93
CA GLY A 298 -11.23 12.64 -0.48
C GLY A 298 -12.38 12.93 0.50
N GLY A 299 -12.45 14.18 0.96
CA GLY A 299 -13.47 14.63 1.94
C GLY A 299 -14.62 15.45 1.35
N ALA A 300 -14.58 15.77 0.06
CA ALA A 300 -15.54 16.67 -0.57
C ALA A 300 -16.88 15.96 -0.82
N VAL A 301 -17.95 16.63 -0.42
CA VAL A 301 -19.33 16.24 -0.71
C VAL A 301 -19.80 17.03 -1.91
N ASP A 302 -20.45 16.38 -2.88
CA ASP A 302 -21.07 17.10 -3.98
C ASP A 302 -22.33 17.85 -3.54
N ALA A 303 -22.90 18.68 -4.43
CA ALA A 303 -24.11 19.44 -4.14
C ALA A 303 -25.34 18.57 -3.80
N ALA A 304 -25.30 17.29 -4.14
CA ALA A 304 -26.37 16.32 -3.87
C ALA A 304 -26.15 15.53 -2.57
N GLY A 305 -25.08 15.79 -1.83
CA GLY A 305 -24.79 15.06 -0.59
C GLY A 305 -24.03 13.74 -0.81
N ASN A 306 -23.51 13.50 -2.01
CA ASN A 306 -22.79 12.27 -2.33
C ASN A 306 -21.29 12.42 -2.10
N TYR A 307 -20.68 11.29 -1.80
CA TYR A 307 -19.24 11.14 -1.68
C TYR A 307 -18.72 10.34 -2.86
N ARG A 308 -17.46 10.57 -3.23
CA ARG A 308 -16.78 9.74 -4.22
C ARG A 308 -16.26 8.48 -3.55
N TRP A 309 -16.49 7.31 -4.14
CA TRP A 309 -16.10 6.00 -3.63
C TRP A 309 -15.24 5.28 -4.65
N ARG A 310 -14.14 4.71 -4.19
CA ARG A 310 -13.38 3.68 -4.93
C ARG A 310 -13.96 2.34 -4.55
N VAL A 311 -14.27 1.53 -5.57
CA VAL A 311 -14.84 0.20 -5.43
C VAL A 311 -13.87 -0.79 -6.06
N HIS A 312 -13.66 -1.90 -5.36
CA HIS A 312 -12.93 -3.08 -5.79
C HIS A 312 -13.77 -4.29 -5.43
N VAL A 313 -13.92 -5.24 -6.34
CA VAL A 313 -14.54 -6.53 -6.06
C VAL A 313 -13.96 -7.62 -6.97
N HIS A 314 -13.79 -8.82 -6.44
CA HIS A 314 -13.51 -10.01 -7.23
C HIS A 314 -14.82 -10.72 -7.53
N VAL A 315 -15.13 -10.95 -8.80
CA VAL A 315 -16.36 -11.65 -9.22
C VAL A 315 -16.06 -12.65 -10.31
N LEU A 316 -16.86 -13.72 -10.40
CA LEU A 316 -16.72 -14.68 -11.49
C LEU A 316 -17.01 -14.06 -12.86
N ASP A 317 -17.99 -13.15 -12.94
CA ASP A 317 -18.35 -12.41 -14.15
C ASP A 317 -18.60 -10.93 -13.81
N ALA A 318 -17.92 -10.03 -14.53
CA ALA A 318 -18.08 -8.59 -14.38
C ALA A 318 -19.48 -8.10 -14.79
N GLY A 319 -20.17 -8.77 -15.71
CA GLY A 319 -21.44 -8.29 -16.28
C GLY A 319 -22.49 -7.94 -15.22
N PRO A 320 -22.89 -8.91 -14.37
CA PRO A 320 -23.81 -8.66 -13.26
C PRO A 320 -23.35 -7.56 -12.29
N ALA A 321 -22.06 -7.54 -11.94
CA ALA A 321 -21.51 -6.57 -10.99
C ALA A 321 -21.52 -5.15 -11.55
N VAL A 322 -21.15 -4.97 -12.83
CA VAL A 322 -21.24 -3.68 -13.53
C VAL A 322 -22.70 -3.22 -13.63
N ALA A 323 -23.64 -4.12 -13.91
CA ALA A 323 -25.06 -3.78 -13.96
C ALA A 323 -25.59 -3.32 -12.58
N LEU A 324 -25.16 -3.97 -11.50
CA LEU A 324 -25.45 -3.55 -10.14
C LEU A 324 -24.90 -2.14 -9.86
N ILE A 325 -23.61 -1.89 -10.15
CA ILE A 325 -22.98 -0.59 -9.91
C ILE A 325 -23.72 0.52 -10.67
N ARG A 326 -24.03 0.29 -11.94
CA ARG A 326 -24.78 1.25 -12.78
C ARG A 326 -26.22 1.48 -12.31
N SER A 327 -26.81 0.55 -11.56
CA SER A 327 -28.16 0.75 -11.02
C SER A 327 -28.22 1.77 -9.87
N LEU A 328 -27.08 2.08 -9.23
CA LEU A 328 -26.99 2.99 -8.10
C LEU A 328 -26.38 4.36 -8.46
N GLY A 329 -25.70 4.46 -9.60
CA GLY A 329 -25.15 5.73 -10.11
C GLY A 329 -24.29 5.51 -11.36
N GLU A 330 -23.64 6.57 -11.84
CA GLU A 330 -22.76 6.50 -13.01
C GLU A 330 -21.29 6.31 -12.59
N PRO A 331 -20.71 5.11 -12.79
CA PRO A 331 -19.30 4.86 -12.48
C PRO A 331 -18.37 5.47 -13.54
N THR A 332 -17.21 5.93 -13.09
CA THR A 332 -16.06 6.32 -13.92
C THR A 332 -14.92 5.31 -13.74
N ASP A 333 -14.01 5.29 -14.72
CA ASP A 333 -12.76 4.52 -14.65
C ASP A 333 -12.98 3.03 -14.35
N ILE A 334 -14.03 2.44 -14.95
CA ILE A 334 -14.27 1.00 -14.84
C ILE A 334 -13.09 0.27 -15.47
N SER A 335 -12.43 -0.55 -14.68
CA SER A 335 -11.37 -1.48 -15.09
C SER A 335 -11.81 -2.90 -14.75
N VAL A 336 -11.61 -3.81 -15.71
CA VAL A 336 -11.81 -5.25 -15.50
C VAL A 336 -10.50 -5.95 -15.84
N SER A 337 -9.92 -6.64 -14.85
CA SER A 337 -8.70 -7.45 -14.98
C SER A 337 -9.05 -8.92 -14.80
N GLU A 338 -8.37 -9.84 -15.47
CA GLU A 338 -8.40 -11.26 -15.08
C GLU A 338 -7.66 -11.44 -13.75
N LEU A 339 -8.21 -12.20 -12.81
CA LEU A 339 -7.54 -12.49 -11.53
C LEU A 339 -6.33 -13.40 -11.70
N ALA A 340 -6.30 -14.24 -12.73
CA ALA A 340 -5.13 -15.00 -13.09
C ALA A 340 -4.62 -14.57 -14.47
N LEU A 341 -3.42 -13.99 -14.54
CA LEU A 341 -2.77 -13.77 -15.83
C LEU A 341 -2.54 -15.12 -16.55
N PRO A 342 -2.74 -15.19 -17.88
CA PRO A 342 -2.37 -16.38 -18.64
C PRO A 342 -0.87 -16.66 -18.50
N ARG A 343 -0.49 -17.77 -17.85
CA ARG A 343 0.90 -18.23 -17.85
C ARG A 343 1.31 -18.63 -19.26
N ASP A 344 2.51 -18.20 -19.69
CA ASP A 344 3.08 -18.61 -20.98
C ASP A 344 3.20 -20.14 -21.01
N PRO A 345 2.52 -20.84 -21.95
CA PRO A 345 2.50 -22.30 -22.01
C PRO A 345 3.90 -22.93 -22.13
N ASP A 346 4.90 -22.21 -22.63
CA ASP A 346 6.27 -22.71 -22.74
C ASP A 346 6.95 -22.90 -21.37
N THR A 347 6.47 -22.21 -20.34
CA THR A 347 6.98 -22.35 -18.96
C THR A 347 6.48 -23.62 -18.29
N GLU A 348 5.26 -24.06 -18.60
CA GLU A 348 4.59 -25.21 -17.98
C GLU A 348 5.28 -26.54 -18.35
N ALA A 349 5.80 -26.64 -19.58
CA ALA A 349 6.60 -27.77 -20.04
C ALA A 349 7.97 -27.86 -19.33
N ALA A 350 8.55 -26.73 -18.93
CA ALA A 350 9.85 -26.69 -18.25
C ALA A 350 9.72 -27.06 -16.76
N VAL A 351 8.68 -26.60 -16.07
CA VAL A 351 8.47 -26.88 -14.64
C VAL A 351 8.00 -28.33 -14.42
N THR A 352 7.14 -28.87 -15.29
CA THR A 352 6.74 -30.29 -15.24
C THR A 352 7.91 -31.24 -15.51
N ALA A 353 8.87 -30.86 -16.37
CA ALA A 353 10.08 -31.64 -16.59
C ALA A 353 11.04 -31.62 -15.38
N ALA A 354 11.10 -30.51 -14.64
CA ALA A 354 11.94 -30.39 -13.45
C ALA A 354 11.35 -31.10 -12.22
N ALA A 355 10.01 -31.15 -12.09
CA ALA A 355 9.32 -31.77 -10.96
C ALA A 355 9.29 -33.32 -10.99
N VAL A 356 9.63 -33.95 -12.11
CA VAL A 356 9.55 -35.41 -12.30
C VAL A 356 10.92 -36.11 -12.24
N ALA A 357 12.02 -35.40 -11.99
CA ALA A 357 13.32 -36.04 -11.81
C ALA A 357 13.38 -36.75 -10.44
N PRO A 358 13.47 -38.11 -10.38
CA PRO A 358 13.61 -38.78 -9.09
C PRO A 358 14.98 -38.46 -8.51
N VAL A 359 14.99 -37.99 -7.26
CA VAL A 359 16.18 -37.90 -6.41
C VAL A 359 16.67 -39.33 -6.13
N LEU A 360 17.47 -39.88 -7.04
CA LEU A 360 18.29 -41.05 -6.79
C LEU A 360 19.59 -40.58 -6.16
N ALA A 361 19.63 -40.65 -4.84
CA ALA A 361 20.83 -40.45 -4.05
C ALA A 361 21.95 -41.38 -4.54
N ALA A 362 23.02 -40.80 -5.06
CA ALA A 362 24.26 -41.51 -5.36
C ALA A 362 25.00 -41.79 -4.03
N GLU A 363 24.98 -43.05 -3.59
CA GLU A 363 25.95 -43.57 -2.62
C GLU A 363 27.36 -43.35 -3.16
N THR A 364 28.06 -42.37 -2.59
CA THR A 364 29.48 -42.13 -2.86
C THR A 364 30.30 -43.21 -2.16
N ARG A 365 30.73 -44.22 -2.92
CA ARG A 365 31.79 -45.13 -2.50
C ARG A 365 33.11 -44.36 -2.37
N ASN A 366 33.58 -44.27 -1.14
CA ASN A 366 34.86 -43.70 -0.72
C ASN A 366 36.05 -44.45 -1.36
N PRO A 367 36.96 -43.80 -2.13
CA PRO A 367 38.03 -44.49 -2.85
C PRO A 367 39.40 -44.35 -2.16
N ASN A 368 39.48 -44.53 -0.83
CA ASN A 368 40.78 -44.58 -0.13
C ASN A 368 40.75 -45.57 1.04
N GLY A 369 40.93 -46.85 0.73
CA GLY A 369 41.28 -47.89 1.69
C GLY A 369 42.66 -48.44 1.38
N TYR A 370 43.68 -47.98 2.10
CA TYR A 370 44.97 -48.67 2.18
C TYR A 370 44.95 -49.62 3.37
N ALA A 371 45.06 -50.92 3.10
CA ALA A 371 45.61 -51.90 4.02
C ALA A 371 46.32 -53.00 3.22
N ARG A 372 47.65 -53.04 3.42
CA ARG A 372 48.70 -53.97 2.94
C ARG A 372 49.27 -53.75 1.54
#